data_AF-A0AAJ4ZTY5-F1
#
_entry.id   AF-A0AAJ4ZTY5-F1
#
_cell.length_a   1.000
_cell.length_b   1.000
_cell.length_c   1.000
_cell.angle_alpha   90.00
_cell.angle_beta   90.00
_cell.angle_gamma   90.00
#
_symmetry.space_group_name_H-M   'P 1'
#
loop_
_entity.id
_entity.type
_entity.pdbx_description
1 polymer ?
#
loop_
_entity_poly.entity_id
_entity_poly.type
_entity_poly.pdbx_seq_one_letter_code
_entity_poly.pdbx_strand_id
1 'polypeptide(L)'
;MLTMKLINQISASGFAVKSLLPVIAILIVQAILSAVPFYMMRRLGEKVVANLRTEVWDHMLHLRLSYYDAHESGETMSRITQDTNVLKEFVTEQSCPLYQGFSQFLVPLFFCYGLTGK
;
A
#
# COMPACT_ATOMS: atom_id res chain seq x y z
N MET A 1 -29.22 -10.60 31.94
CA MET A 1 -28.47 -10.03 33.09
C MET A 1 -27.01 -9.71 32.80
N LEU A 2 -26.30 -10.47 31.94
CA LEU A 2 -24.91 -10.19 31.53
C LEU A 2 -24.76 -8.93 30.66
N THR A 3 -25.70 -8.69 29.74
CA THR A 3 -25.70 -7.54 28.83
C THR A 3 -25.90 -6.20 29.54
N MET A 4 -26.77 -6.15 30.56
CA MET A 4 -26.91 -4.96 31.41
C MET A 4 -25.72 -4.72 32.35
N LYS A 5 -25.00 -5.76 32.78
CA LYS A 5 -23.77 -5.60 33.59
C LYS A 5 -22.62 -5.02 32.76
N LEU A 6 -22.47 -5.44 31.49
CA LEU A 6 -21.47 -4.86 30.57
C LEU A 6 -21.77 -3.38 30.26
N ILE A 7 -23.04 -3.03 30.01
CA ILE A 7 -23.43 -1.64 29.76
C ILE A 7 -23.19 -0.75 31.00
N ASN A 8 -23.52 -1.26 32.20
CA ASN A 8 -23.37 -0.49 33.43
C ASN A 8 -21.91 -0.41 33.90
N GLN A 9 -21.04 -1.35 33.53
CA GLN A 9 -19.60 -1.24 33.81
C GLN A 9 -18.93 -0.20 32.89
N ILE A 10 -19.41 -0.05 31.66
CA ILE A 10 -19.00 1.01 30.74
C ILE A 10 -19.51 2.38 31.24
N SER A 11 -20.71 2.45 31.85
CA SER A 11 -21.34 3.69 32.30
C SER A 11 -20.94 4.14 33.72
N ALA A 12 -20.65 3.21 34.64
CA ALA A 12 -20.38 3.51 36.05
C ALA A 12 -18.93 3.92 36.34
N SER A 13 -18.05 3.86 35.34
CA SER A 13 -16.67 4.31 35.48
C SER A 13 -16.56 5.71 34.89
N GLY A 14 -16.23 6.71 35.72
CA GLY A 14 -15.82 8.06 35.30
C GLY A 14 -14.49 8.04 34.53
N PHE A 15 -14.39 7.16 33.53
CA PHE A 15 -13.18 6.57 32.98
C PHE A 15 -12.99 6.89 31.48
N ALA A 16 -13.95 7.57 30.86
CA ALA A 16 -14.02 7.64 29.41
C ALA A 16 -12.95 8.57 28.80
N VAL A 17 -12.70 9.76 29.35
CA VAL A 17 -11.88 10.77 28.62
C VAL A 17 -10.39 10.44 28.63
N LYS A 18 -9.81 10.03 29.78
CA LYS A 18 -8.37 9.71 29.87
C LYS A 18 -7.98 8.46 29.07
N SER A 19 -8.87 7.48 28.94
CA SER A 19 -8.63 6.23 28.21
C SER A 19 -8.93 6.35 26.71
N LEU A 20 -9.84 7.26 26.31
CA LEU A 20 -10.11 7.56 24.90
C LEU A 20 -8.99 8.39 24.25
N LEU A 21 -8.38 9.31 25.00
CA LEU A 21 -7.34 10.20 24.46
C LEU A 21 -6.17 9.45 23.76
N PRO A 22 -5.55 8.41 24.34
CA PRO A 22 -4.49 7.66 23.66
C PRO A 22 -4.99 6.84 22.46
N VAL A 23 -6.23 6.34 22.50
CA VAL A 23 -6.83 5.60 21.37
C VAL A 23 -7.12 6.54 20.20
N ILE A 24 -7.58 7.76 20.46
CA ILE A 24 -7.77 8.76 19.42
C ILE A 24 -6.41 9.17 18.82
N ALA A 25 -5.39 9.35 19.66
CA ALA A 25 -4.04 9.67 19.20
C ALA A 25 -3.45 8.57 18.30
N ILE A 26 -3.60 7.28 18.66
CA ILE A 26 -3.08 6.17 17.84
C ILE A 26 -3.81 6.05 16.50
N LEU A 27 -5.12 6.31 16.47
CA LEU A 27 -5.91 6.31 15.23
C LEU A 27 -5.48 7.43 14.28
N ILE A 28 -5.18 8.62 14.82
CA ILE A 28 -4.63 9.73 14.02
C ILE A 28 -3.26 9.35 13.44
N VAL A 29 -2.38 8.77 14.27
CA VAL A 29 -1.06 8.31 13.82
C VAL A 29 -1.21 7.24 12.75
N GLN A 30 -2.10 6.26 12.94
CA GLN A 30 -2.37 5.21 11.96
C GLN A 30 -2.90 5.77 10.64
N ALA A 31 -3.79 6.77 10.68
CA ALA A 31 -4.30 7.43 9.48
C ALA A 31 -3.20 8.17 8.70
N ILE A 32 -2.23 8.78 9.40
CA ILE A 32 -1.08 9.42 8.76
C ILE A 32 -0.15 8.37 8.15
N LEU A 33 0.15 7.31 8.91
CA LEU A 33 1.03 6.21 8.47
C LEU A 33 0.48 5.45 7.26
N SER A 34 -0.84 5.35 7.11
CA SER A 34 -1.45 4.68 5.95
C SER A 34 -1.45 5.53 4.68
N ALA A 35 -1.38 6.86 4.81
CA ALA A 35 -1.41 7.80 3.69
C ALA A 35 -0.04 7.98 3.00
N VAL A 36 1.07 7.96 3.75
CA VAL A 36 2.43 8.13 3.21
C VAL A 36 2.80 7.12 2.10
N PRO A 37 2.60 5.80 2.29
CA PRO A 37 2.98 4.78 1.32
C PRO A 37 2.14 4.87 0.05
N PHE A 38 0.86 5.24 0.19
CA PHE A 38 -0.03 5.44 -0.95
C PHE A 38 0.51 6.52 -1.88
N TYR A 39 0.99 7.63 -1.33
CA TYR A 39 1.56 8.71 -2.12
C TYR A 39 2.90 8.33 -2.76
N MET A 40 3.81 7.72 -1.98
CA MET A 40 5.12 7.29 -2.49
C MET A 40 4.96 6.26 -3.61
N MET A 41 4.06 5.29 -3.43
CA MET A 41 3.91 4.20 -4.39
C MET A 41 3.28 4.66 -5.69
N ARG A 42 2.33 5.60 -5.63
CA ARG A 42 1.79 6.24 -6.84
C ARG A 42 2.89 6.88 -7.69
N ARG A 43 3.81 7.61 -7.06
CA ARG A 43 4.95 8.23 -7.78
C ARG A 43 5.96 7.20 -8.28
N LEU A 44 6.19 6.12 -7.52
CA LEU A 44 7.08 5.03 -7.95
C LEU A 44 6.51 4.30 -9.16
N GLY A 45 5.21 3.99 -9.19
CA GLY A 45 4.56 3.33 -10.31
C GLY A 45 4.70 4.12 -11.61
N GLU A 46 4.54 5.44 -11.57
CA GLU A 46 4.77 6.29 -12.75
C GLU A 46 6.22 6.28 -13.23
N LYS A 47 7.19 6.36 -12.30
CA LYS A 47 8.62 6.32 -12.65
C LYS A 47 9.05 4.97 -13.24
N VAL A 48 8.57 3.86 -12.67
CA VAL A 48 8.90 2.51 -13.16
C VAL A 48 8.44 2.32 -14.59
N VAL A 49 7.21 2.75 -14.93
CA VAL A 49 6.72 2.66 -16.31
C VAL A 49 7.49 3.57 -17.27
N ALA A 50 7.84 4.79 -16.83
CA ALA A 50 8.63 5.69 -17.65
C ALA A 50 10.00 5.07 -17.99
N ASN A 51 10.68 4.50 -16.99
CA ASN A 51 11.97 3.84 -17.19
C ASN A 51 11.86 2.62 -18.11
N LEU A 52 10.85 1.75 -17.90
CA LEU A 52 10.63 0.60 -18.79
C LEU A 52 10.39 1.04 -20.23
N ARG A 53 9.58 2.08 -20.45
CA ARG A 53 9.33 2.61 -21.79
C ARG A 53 10.63 3.10 -22.44
N THR A 54 11.48 3.78 -21.70
CA THR A 54 12.77 4.27 -22.20
C THR A 54 13.72 3.13 -22.56
N GLU A 55 13.89 2.12 -21.70
CA GLU A 55 14.76 0.97 -22.00
C GLU A 55 14.26 0.16 -23.19
N VAL A 56 12.95 -0.05 -23.27
CA VAL A 56 12.33 -0.77 -24.39
C VAL A 56 12.53 -0.03 -25.70
N TRP A 57 12.40 1.30 -25.67
CA TRP A 57 12.65 2.12 -26.85
C TRP A 57 14.11 2.04 -27.30
N ASP A 58 15.06 2.13 -26.37
CA ASP A 58 16.48 2.01 -26.67
C ASP A 58 16.84 0.63 -27.23
N HIS A 59 16.24 -0.44 -26.69
CA HIS A 59 16.43 -1.79 -27.19
C HIS A 59 15.88 -1.99 -28.61
N MET A 60 14.71 -1.41 -28.91
CA MET A 60 14.12 -1.45 -30.26
C MET A 60 15.02 -0.76 -31.29
N LEU A 61 15.67 0.36 -30.93
CA LEU A 61 16.56 1.09 -31.83
C LEU A 61 17.83 0.31 -32.21
N HIS A 62 18.27 -0.63 -31.37
CA HIS A 62 19.46 -1.47 -31.61
C HIS A 62 19.15 -2.84 -32.24
N LEU A 63 17.86 -3.14 -32.48
CA LEU A 63 17.45 -4.44 -33.00
C LEU A 63 17.71 -4.56 -34.52
N ARG A 64 18.16 -5.74 -34.97
CA ARG A 64 18.51 -5.97 -36.38
C ARG A 64 17.28 -5.92 -37.29
N LEU A 65 17.43 -5.34 -38.48
CA LEU A 65 16.36 -5.17 -39.48
C LEU A 65 15.60 -6.47 -39.81
N SER A 66 16.30 -7.61 -39.83
CA SER A 66 15.72 -8.94 -40.08
C SER A 66 14.65 -9.36 -39.05
N TYR A 67 14.64 -8.76 -37.85
CA TYR A 67 13.61 -9.02 -36.85
C TYR A 67 12.28 -8.31 -37.21
N TYR A 68 12.37 -7.11 -37.78
CA TYR A 68 11.22 -6.30 -38.20
C TYR A 68 10.54 -6.84 -39.46
N ASP A 69 11.25 -7.59 -40.30
CA ASP A 69 10.65 -8.27 -41.47
C ASP A 69 9.84 -9.53 -41.10
N ALA A 70 10.12 -10.13 -39.93
CA ALA A 70 9.50 -11.38 -39.49
C ALA A 70 8.36 -11.18 -38.47
N HIS A 71 8.34 -10.05 -37.77
CA HIS A 71 7.34 -9.73 -36.73
C HIS A 71 6.83 -8.30 -36.89
N GLU A 72 5.51 -8.10 -36.87
CA GLU A 72 4.91 -6.77 -36.86
C GLU A 72 5.38 -6.01 -35.61
N SER A 73 6.15 -4.93 -35.83
CA SER A 73 6.69 -4.05 -34.78
C SER A 73 5.62 -3.51 -33.82
N GLY A 74 4.38 -3.37 -34.31
CA GLY A 74 3.23 -2.91 -33.53
C GLY A 74 2.76 -3.89 -32.45
N GLU A 75 2.82 -5.20 -32.71
CA GLU A 75 2.39 -6.20 -31.73
C GLU A 75 3.41 -6.35 -30.58
N THR A 76 4.70 -6.31 -30.90
CA THR A 76 5.78 -6.36 -29.89
C THR A 76 5.71 -5.16 -28.95
N MET A 77 5.52 -3.95 -29.48
CA MET A 77 5.39 -2.74 -28.66
C MET A 77 4.13 -2.75 -27.79
N SER A 78 3.01 -3.27 -28.33
CA SER A 78 1.75 -3.42 -27.59
C SER A 78 1.91 -4.36 -26.40
N ARG A 79 2.49 -5.55 -26.63
CA ARG A 79 2.77 -6.54 -25.58
C ARG A 79 3.66 -5.97 -24.49
N ILE A 80 4.76 -5.31 -24.85
CA ILE A 80 5.67 -4.74 -23.85
C ILE A 80 5.00 -3.63 -23.04
N THR A 81 4.22 -2.76 -23.68
CA THR A 81 3.47 -1.71 -22.96
C THR A 81 2.44 -2.31 -22.01
N GLN A 82 1.74 -3.35 -22.45
CA GLN A 82 0.76 -4.06 -21.64
C GLN A 82 1.43 -4.75 -20.44
N ASP A 83 2.54 -5.45 -20.66
CA ASP A 83 3.31 -6.12 -19.60
C ASP A 83 3.88 -5.12 -18.59
N THR A 84 4.36 -3.96 -19.07
CA THR A 84 4.85 -2.87 -18.22
C THR A 84 3.75 -2.29 -17.33
N ASN A 85 2.54 -2.15 -17.87
CA ASN A 85 1.38 -1.68 -17.11
C ASN A 85 0.93 -2.72 -16.08
N VAL A 86 0.88 -4.00 -16.46
CA VAL A 86 0.57 -5.10 -15.52
C VAL A 86 1.59 -5.16 -14.40
N LEU A 87 2.89 -4.97 -14.69
CA LEU A 87 3.93 -4.91 -13.68
C LEU A 87 3.77 -3.70 -12.74
N LYS A 88 3.41 -2.53 -13.28
CA LYS A 88 3.09 -1.34 -12.48
C LYS A 88 1.92 -1.60 -11.54
N GLU A 89 0.84 -2.17 -12.06
CA GLU A 89 -0.34 -2.54 -11.27
C GLU A 89 0.05 -3.54 -10.20
N PHE A 90 0.74 -4.63 -10.53
CA PHE A 90 1.20 -5.61 -9.56
C PHE A 90 2.01 -4.97 -8.43
N VAL A 91 3.02 -4.15 -8.77
CA VAL A 91 3.86 -3.49 -7.76
C VAL A 91 3.02 -2.53 -6.91
N THR A 92 2.16 -1.72 -7.53
CA THR A 92 1.37 -0.70 -6.80
C THR A 92 0.29 -1.33 -5.94
N GLU A 93 -0.46 -2.26 -6.51
CA GLU A 93 -1.63 -2.92 -5.91
C GLU A 93 -1.25 -3.96 -4.89
N GLN A 94 -0.13 -4.66 -5.01
CA GLN A 94 0.26 -5.66 -4.01
C GLN A 94 1.13 -5.07 -2.92
N SER A 95 2.08 -4.21 -3.26
CA SER A 95 3.04 -3.72 -2.26
C SER A 95 2.42 -2.68 -1.30
N CYS A 96 1.50 -1.83 -1.77
CA CYS A 96 0.89 -0.80 -0.92
C CYS A 96 -0.01 -1.41 0.18
N PRO A 97 -0.93 -2.34 -0.12
CA PRO A 97 -1.75 -2.99 0.91
C PRO A 97 -0.94 -3.89 1.85
N LEU A 98 0.16 -4.47 1.39
CA LEU A 98 1.07 -5.23 2.26
C LEU A 98 1.67 -4.33 3.35
N TYR A 99 2.15 -3.14 2.98
CA TYR A 99 2.65 -2.17 3.95
C TYR A 99 1.54 -1.69 4.90
N GLN A 100 0.39 -1.33 4.34
CA GLN A 100 -0.76 -0.86 5.14
C GLN A 100 -1.24 -1.95 6.10
N GLY A 101 -1.31 -3.21 5.65
CA GLY A 101 -1.65 -4.37 6.45
C GLY A 101 -0.67 -4.56 7.60
N PHE A 102 0.64 -4.50 7.33
CA PHE A 102 1.67 -4.58 8.37
C PHE A 102 1.50 -3.49 9.43
N SER A 103 1.30 -2.24 9.02
CA SER A 103 1.05 -1.12 9.94
C SER A 103 -0.22 -1.32 10.76
N GLN A 104 -1.27 -1.90 10.15
CA GLN A 104 -2.56 -2.14 10.81
C GLN A 104 -2.48 -3.22 11.89
N PHE A 105 -1.57 -4.19 11.76
CA PHE A 105 -1.34 -5.22 12.79
C PHE A 105 -0.35 -4.77 13.88
N LEU A 106 0.76 -4.12 13.49
CA LEU A 106 1.84 -3.75 14.42
C LEU A 106 1.42 -2.69 15.44
N VAL A 107 0.74 -1.64 14.98
CA VAL A 107 0.41 -0.47 15.82
C VAL A 107 -0.53 -0.84 16.98
N PRO A 108 -1.63 -1.59 16.77
CA PRO A 108 -2.49 -2.04 17.87
C PRO A 108 -1.82 -3.06 18.79
N LEU A 109 -0.97 -3.94 18.24
CA LEU A 109 -0.21 -4.91 19.06
C LEU A 109 0.72 -4.17 20.04
N PHE A 110 1.47 -3.19 19.57
CA PHE A 110 2.34 -2.38 20.42
C PHE A 110 1.55 -1.67 21.53
N PHE A 111 0.38 -1.12 21.20
CA PHE A 111 -0.50 -0.48 22.18
C PHE A 111 -1.03 -1.48 23.22
N CYS A 112 -1.47 -2.67 22.78
CA CYS A 112 -1.96 -3.73 23.66
C CYS A 112 -0.87 -4.22 24.63
N TYR A 113 0.34 -4.50 24.12
CA TYR A 113 1.49 -4.84 24.95
C TYR A 113 1.85 -3.72 25.95
N GLY A 114 1.73 -2.46 25.54
CA GLY A 114 1.94 -1.30 26.41
C GLY A 114 0.92 -1.16 27.54
N LEU A 115 -0.31 -1.64 27.34
CA LEU A 115 -1.36 -1.65 28.37
C LEU A 115 -1.29 -2.85 29.32
N THR A 116 -0.87 -4.02 28.84
CA THR A 116 -0.71 -5.24 29.66
C THR A 116 0.60 -5.27 30.46
N GLY A 117 1.57 -4.41 30.09
CA GLY A 117 2.84 -4.25 30.82
C GLY A 117 2.77 -3.46 32.14
N LYS A 118 1.56 -3.16 32.65
CA LYS A 118 1.30 -2.64 34.00
C LYS A 118 0.22 -3.44 34.70
#